data_AF-A0A6S7BNM3-F1
#
_entry.id   AF-A0A6S7BNM3-F1
#
_cell.length_a   1.000
_cell.length_b   1.000
_cell.length_c   1.000
_cell.angle_alpha   90.00
_cell.angle_beta   90.00
_cell.angle_gamma   90.00
#
_symmetry.space_group_name_H-M   'P 1'
#
loop_
_entity.id
_entity.type
_entity.pdbx_description
1 polymer ?
#
loop_
_entity_poly.entity_id
_entity_poly.type
_entity_poly.pdbx_seq_one_letter_code
_entity_poly.pdbx_strand_id
1 'polypeptide(L)'
;MQQPTVPLRSIVSMYNPRVYFDPVKMAELAASIRAQGLAQPVVVRTIDDGTYALIAGARRCRAALEVFGEDFDMPVMFRDDLDEVGARILALAENTQRDDMAPSEEAIAAAAAVGLCKGDRDEAMRLVGWDRAKFESRLALMNCSSTVLEALNTRQIKLGHGELLAALGKDKQDVLLPVIISENKTVAELKKVIENASCALASAIFDKSDCAACPHNSSLQTEMFGEAIGTGNCTNRACFNEKTDKQIETVATGLREEYPVVRIVRVGDNNTRVQLSVDGPSGVGEEQAKACHACQHYGVAVSGLPDSIGKVYRGQCFDTVCNMKKVGDRLKAEKAAQAAADPKTSSTGKGTSSPKAAGDKSGKAAGESAATSVAESERVKAYRVALWRKALAKRTRRSRSGQRRFCPSLRSFKSHAPNSTR
;
A
#
# COMPACT_ATOMS: atom_id res chain seq x y z
N MET A 1 55.87 32.80 3.00
CA MET A 1 55.93 31.66 3.95
C MET A 1 55.72 30.40 3.13
N GLN A 2 56.65 29.44 3.14
CA GLN A 2 56.42 28.13 2.52
C GLN A 2 55.26 27.47 3.26
N GLN A 3 54.27 26.98 2.51
CA GLN A 3 53.19 26.19 3.10
C GLN A 3 53.80 24.89 3.63
N PRO A 4 53.43 24.44 4.85
CA PRO A 4 53.95 23.19 5.37
C PRO A 4 53.51 22.03 4.48
N THR A 5 54.38 21.03 4.35
CA THR A 5 54.12 19.82 3.58
C THR A 5 54.23 18.59 4.48
N VAL A 6 53.44 17.55 4.18
CA VAL A 6 53.55 16.25 4.84
C VAL A 6 53.50 15.14 3.79
N PRO A 7 54.17 13.99 4.02
CA PRO A 7 54.08 12.85 3.11
C PRO A 7 52.64 12.38 2.97
N LEU A 8 52.20 12.11 1.74
CA LEU A 8 50.81 11.72 1.46
C LEU A 8 50.40 10.43 2.20
N ARG A 9 51.33 9.47 2.37
CA ARG A 9 51.13 8.24 3.18
C ARG A 9 50.75 8.50 4.65
N SER A 10 51.09 9.67 5.18
CA SER A 10 50.76 10.06 6.56
C SER A 10 49.36 10.68 6.69
N ILE A 11 48.64 10.89 5.59
CA ILE A 11 47.30 11.49 5.58
C ILE A 11 46.22 10.40 5.47
N VAL A 12 45.38 10.28 6.50
CA VAL A 12 44.30 9.29 6.58
C VAL A 12 42.94 9.95 6.34
N SER A 13 42.17 9.41 5.38
CA SER A 13 40.79 9.86 5.11
C SER A 13 39.79 9.12 6.01
N MET A 14 39.45 9.68 7.17
CA MET A 14 38.54 9.04 8.13
C MET A 14 37.06 9.38 7.95
N TYR A 15 36.73 10.59 7.47
CA TYR A 15 35.37 11.13 7.59
C TYR A 15 34.76 11.55 6.25
N ASN A 16 35.16 10.91 5.15
CA ASN A 16 34.66 11.30 3.84
C ASN A 16 33.32 10.62 3.53
N PRO A 17 32.19 11.35 3.51
CA PRO A 17 30.87 10.78 3.20
C PRO A 17 30.73 10.41 1.72
N ARG A 18 31.61 10.90 0.85
CA ARG A 18 31.55 10.67 -0.59
C ARG A 18 32.07 9.29 -0.96
N VAL A 19 31.18 8.44 -1.46
CA VAL A 19 31.52 7.07 -1.88
C VAL A 19 31.78 7.00 -3.38
N TYR A 20 31.11 7.85 -4.18
CA TYR A 20 31.24 7.87 -5.63
C TYR A 20 32.06 9.05 -6.16
N PHE A 21 33.05 8.76 -7.01
CA PHE A 21 33.84 9.76 -7.73
C PHE A 21 33.70 9.55 -9.23
N ASP A 22 33.36 10.62 -9.95
CA ASP A 22 33.25 10.60 -11.40
C ASP A 22 34.66 10.41 -12.01
N PRO A 23 34.90 9.35 -12.80
CA PRO A 23 36.21 9.05 -13.36
C PRO A 23 36.70 10.13 -14.34
N VAL A 24 35.80 10.79 -15.08
CA VAL A 24 36.17 11.83 -16.05
C VAL A 24 36.64 13.08 -15.31
N LYS A 25 35.85 13.55 -14.33
CA LYS A 25 36.21 14.71 -13.49
C LYS A 25 37.48 14.46 -12.65
N MET A 26 37.76 13.20 -12.31
CA MET A 26 39.00 12.83 -11.62
C MET A 26 40.21 12.87 -12.57
N ALA A 27 40.07 12.36 -13.80
CA ALA A 27 41.11 12.40 -14.81
C ALA A 27 41.47 13.85 -15.21
N GLU A 28 40.48 14.73 -15.35
CA GLU A 28 40.69 16.17 -15.58
C GLU A 28 41.48 16.83 -14.44
N LEU A 29 41.11 16.52 -13.19
CA LEU A 29 41.83 17.03 -12.02
C LEU A 29 43.27 16.52 -11.97
N ALA A 30 43.49 15.22 -12.26
CA ALA A 30 44.83 14.64 -12.32
C ALA A 30 45.67 15.26 -13.45
N ALA A 31 45.09 15.51 -14.62
CA ALA A 31 45.75 16.20 -15.72
C ALA A 31 46.14 17.65 -15.34
N SER A 32 45.25 18.38 -14.68
CA SER A 32 45.54 19.73 -14.17
C SER A 32 46.67 19.72 -13.14
N ILE A 33 46.66 18.76 -12.20
CA ILE A 33 47.71 18.60 -11.18
C ILE A 33 49.05 18.27 -11.84
N ARG A 34 49.07 17.46 -12.90
CA ARG A 34 50.29 17.12 -13.64
C ARG A 34 50.87 18.33 -14.40
N ALA A 35 50.01 19.24 -14.87
CA ALA A 35 50.43 20.42 -15.63
C ALA A 35 50.84 21.62 -14.75
N GLN A 36 50.13 21.87 -13.65
CA GLN A 36 50.26 23.10 -12.85
C GLN A 36 50.65 22.84 -11.38
N GLY A 37 50.74 21.57 -10.96
CA GLY A 37 50.91 21.21 -9.55
C GLY A 37 49.64 21.41 -8.72
N LEU A 38 49.76 21.25 -7.41
CA LEU A 38 48.66 21.55 -6.48
C LEU A 38 48.64 23.05 -6.14
N ALA A 39 47.61 23.76 -6.63
CA ALA A 39 47.42 25.17 -6.34
C ALA A 39 46.84 25.45 -4.93
N GLN A 40 46.06 24.52 -4.37
CA GLN A 40 45.41 24.68 -3.07
C GLN A 40 45.83 23.57 -2.09
N PRO A 41 46.25 23.92 -0.86
CA PRO A 41 46.63 22.95 0.17
C PRO A 41 45.41 22.19 0.72
N VAL A 42 45.62 20.96 1.18
CA VAL A 42 44.57 20.17 1.85
C VAL A 42 44.52 20.50 3.34
N VAL A 43 43.34 20.39 3.94
CA VAL A 43 43.15 20.73 5.35
C VAL A 43 43.26 19.45 6.17
N VAL A 44 44.15 19.44 7.15
CA VAL A 44 44.42 18.28 7.99
C VAL A 44 44.47 18.66 9.46
N ARG A 45 44.28 17.65 10.33
CA ARG A 45 44.52 17.75 11.77
C ARG A 45 45.51 16.69 12.20
N THR A 46 46.41 17.03 13.09
CA THR A 46 47.30 16.07 13.76
C THR A 46 46.47 15.08 14.61
N ILE A 47 46.78 13.79 14.53
CA ILE A 47 46.18 12.75 15.38
C ILE A 47 47.23 12.29 16.37
N ASP A 48 48.32 11.76 15.84
CA ASP A 48 49.49 11.24 16.54
C ASP A 48 50.75 11.66 15.79
N ASP A 49 51.93 11.44 16.38
CA ASP A 49 53.21 11.77 15.76
C ASP A 49 53.36 11.15 14.37
N GLY A 50 53.31 12.00 13.34
CA GLY A 50 53.47 11.62 11.94
C GLY A 50 52.20 11.08 11.26
N THR A 51 51.03 11.15 11.90
CA THR A 51 49.73 10.75 11.30
C THR A 51 48.71 11.88 11.36
N TYR A 52 48.08 12.17 10.22
CA TYR A 52 47.19 13.32 10.03
C TYR A 52 45.81 12.90 9.53
N ALA A 53 44.75 13.41 10.15
CA ALA A 53 43.37 13.24 9.69
C ALA A 53 43.06 14.24 8.58
N LEU A 54 42.58 13.76 7.44
CA LEU A 54 42.10 14.62 6.37
C LEU A 54 40.72 15.21 6.72
N ILE A 55 40.64 16.53 6.79
CA ILE A 55 39.38 17.26 6.98
C ILE A 55 38.77 17.62 5.62
N ALA A 56 39.57 18.20 4.72
CA ALA A 56 39.09 18.64 3.41
C ALA A 56 40.13 18.42 2.31
N GLY A 57 39.66 18.03 1.11
CA GLY A 57 40.53 17.83 -0.06
C GLY A 57 40.75 16.37 -0.48
N ALA A 58 39.85 15.45 -0.13
CA ALA A 58 39.97 14.03 -0.50
C ALA A 58 40.20 13.77 -2.00
N ARG A 59 39.55 14.54 -2.89
CA ARG A 59 39.78 14.46 -4.35
C ARG A 59 41.20 14.84 -4.74
N ARG A 60 41.78 15.84 -4.06
CA ARG A 60 43.17 16.30 -4.29
C ARG A 60 44.16 15.26 -3.79
N CYS A 61 43.96 14.71 -2.59
CA CYS A 61 44.78 13.60 -2.09
C CYS A 61 44.76 12.40 -3.05
N ARG A 62 43.57 12.01 -3.54
CA ARG A 62 43.44 10.88 -4.46
C ARG A 62 44.10 11.14 -5.82
N ALA A 63 43.92 12.33 -6.39
CA ALA A 63 44.57 12.68 -7.65
C ALA A 63 46.10 12.84 -7.49
N ALA A 64 46.57 13.39 -6.37
CA ALA A 64 48.00 13.46 -6.05
C ALA A 64 48.63 12.07 -5.90
N LEU A 65 47.92 11.13 -5.25
CA LEU A 65 48.35 9.75 -5.12
C LEU A 65 48.54 9.09 -6.50
N GLU A 66 47.60 9.31 -7.42
CA GLU A 66 47.66 8.77 -8.78
C GLU A 66 48.80 9.36 -9.62
N VAL A 67 49.08 10.67 -9.45
CA VAL A 67 50.06 11.39 -10.27
C VAL A 67 51.49 11.26 -9.73
N PHE A 68 51.66 11.34 -8.40
CA PHE A 68 52.97 11.49 -7.75
C PHE A 68 53.33 10.34 -6.80
N GLY A 69 52.37 9.48 -6.42
CA GLY A 69 52.58 8.37 -5.50
C GLY A 69 52.45 8.74 -4.02
N GLU A 70 52.69 7.76 -3.13
CA GLU A 70 52.47 7.85 -1.68
C GLU A 70 53.49 8.73 -0.94
N ASP A 71 54.68 8.91 -1.51
CA ASP A 71 55.78 9.67 -0.91
C ASP A 71 55.75 11.16 -1.30
N PHE A 72 54.71 11.60 -2.01
CA PHE A 72 54.57 12.99 -2.40
C PHE A 72 54.39 13.90 -1.18
N ASP A 73 55.19 14.96 -1.11
CA ASP A 73 55.07 16.02 -0.11
C ASP A 73 53.84 16.89 -0.39
N MET A 74 52.73 16.53 0.24
CA MET A 74 51.44 17.18 0.05
C MET A 74 51.41 18.53 0.78
N PRO A 75 51.09 19.66 0.11
CA PRO A 75 50.87 20.94 0.78
C PRO A 75 49.65 20.87 1.68
N VAL A 76 49.83 21.22 2.96
CA VAL A 76 48.77 21.14 3.98
C VAL A 76 48.54 22.44 4.72
N MET A 77 47.34 22.56 5.28
CA MET A 77 46.96 23.55 6.27
C MET A 77 46.52 22.80 7.53
N PHE A 78 47.27 22.99 8.62
CA PHE A 78 46.93 22.41 9.92
C PHE A 78 45.76 23.15 10.57
N ARG A 79 44.82 22.38 11.10
CA ARG A 79 43.68 22.85 11.91
C ARG A 79 43.65 22.13 13.25
N ASP A 80 44.77 22.21 13.96
CA ASP A 80 44.95 21.62 15.30
C ASP A 80 44.21 22.41 16.39
N ASP A 81 43.64 23.57 16.03
CA ASP A 81 42.67 24.31 16.85
C ASP A 81 41.33 23.58 17.00
N LEU A 82 41.05 22.56 16.19
CA LEU A 82 39.81 21.79 16.21
C LEU A 82 39.97 20.46 16.93
N ASP A 83 39.02 20.14 17.80
CA ASP A 83 38.85 18.79 18.33
C ASP A 83 38.24 17.83 17.28
N GLU A 84 38.00 16.57 17.63
CA GLU A 84 37.47 15.58 16.67
C GLU A 84 36.08 15.93 16.16
N VAL A 85 35.24 16.46 17.05
CA VAL A 85 33.89 16.86 16.70
C VAL A 85 33.93 18.05 15.77
N GLY A 86 34.72 19.08 16.06
CA GLY A 86 34.92 20.26 15.22
C GLY A 86 35.52 19.95 13.85
N ALA A 87 36.49 19.04 13.79
CA ALA A 87 37.06 18.56 12.54
C ALA A 87 36.02 17.84 11.66
N ARG A 88 35.19 16.98 12.27
CA ARG A 88 34.10 16.28 11.57
C ARG A 88 33.01 17.23 11.09
N ILE A 89 32.65 18.23 11.90
CA ILE A 89 31.73 19.31 11.54
C ILE A 89 32.22 20.06 10.31
N LEU A 90 33.50 20.47 10.30
CA LEU A 90 34.08 21.22 9.20
C LEU A 90 34.14 20.38 7.91
N ALA A 91 34.52 19.11 8.03
CA ALA A 91 34.51 18.17 6.91
C ALA A 91 33.10 17.97 6.34
N LEU A 92 32.09 17.88 7.20
CA LEU A 92 30.69 17.73 6.80
C LEU A 92 30.16 18.98 6.09
N ALA A 93 30.43 20.17 6.64
CA ALA A 93 30.00 21.45 6.07
C ALA A 93 30.62 21.71 4.68
N GLU A 94 31.93 21.45 4.51
CA GLU A 94 32.59 21.60 3.21
C GLU A 94 32.02 20.66 2.15
N ASN A 95 31.75 19.41 2.52
CA ASN A 95 31.16 18.46 1.59
C ASN A 95 29.74 18.87 1.20
N THR A 96 28.95 19.34 2.17
CA THR A 96 27.54 19.71 1.99
C THR A 96 27.35 20.92 1.09
N GLN A 97 28.29 21.87 1.09
CA GLN A 97 28.26 23.05 0.23
C GLN A 97 28.60 22.77 -1.24
N ARG A 98 28.83 21.51 -1.63
CA ARG A 98 29.10 21.15 -3.02
C ARG A 98 27.81 20.92 -3.78
N ASP A 99 27.71 21.55 -4.96
CA ASP A 99 26.52 21.52 -5.82
C ASP A 99 26.10 20.14 -6.37
N ASP A 100 26.91 19.09 -6.20
CA ASP A 100 26.76 17.78 -6.86
C ASP A 100 26.53 16.59 -5.88
N MET A 101 26.13 16.83 -4.62
CA MET A 101 25.93 15.73 -3.66
C MET A 101 24.74 14.84 -4.05
N ALA A 102 24.93 13.51 -3.99
CA ALA A 102 23.84 12.58 -4.24
C ALA A 102 22.82 12.59 -3.09
N PRO A 103 21.51 12.37 -3.33
CA PRO A 103 20.50 12.39 -2.26
C PRO A 103 20.77 11.43 -1.10
N SER A 104 21.43 10.29 -1.34
CA SER A 104 21.83 9.37 -0.26
C SER A 104 22.99 9.92 0.58
N GLU A 105 23.95 10.60 -0.06
CA GLU A 105 25.05 11.27 0.64
C GLU A 105 24.50 12.43 1.48
N GLU A 106 23.52 13.17 0.95
CA GLU A 106 22.80 14.20 1.71
C GLU A 106 22.07 13.61 2.92
N ALA A 107 21.47 12.42 2.80
CA ALA A 107 20.80 11.72 3.90
C ALA A 107 21.78 11.28 5.00
N ILE A 108 22.93 10.71 4.59
CA ILE A 108 24.01 10.31 5.52
C ILE A 108 24.57 11.56 6.21
N ALA A 109 24.75 12.65 5.47
CA ALA A 109 25.21 13.92 6.00
C ALA A 109 24.24 14.50 7.04
N ALA A 110 22.93 14.48 6.76
CA ALA A 110 21.91 14.91 7.71
C ALA A 110 21.97 14.07 9.00
N ALA A 111 22.03 12.75 8.89
CA ALA A 111 22.11 11.87 10.06
C ALA A 111 23.39 12.07 10.87
N ALA A 112 24.53 12.26 10.20
CA ALA A 112 25.80 12.57 10.84
C ALA A 112 25.74 13.92 11.58
N ALA A 113 25.13 14.95 10.98
CA ALA A 113 24.95 16.26 11.62
C ALA A 113 24.13 16.13 12.91
N VAL A 114 23.00 15.42 12.87
CA VAL A 114 22.17 15.17 14.08
C VAL A 114 22.98 14.44 15.16
N GLY A 115 23.78 13.45 14.78
CA GLY A 115 24.64 12.72 15.72
C GLY A 115 25.71 13.59 16.38
N LEU A 116 26.35 14.48 15.61
CA LEU A 116 27.35 15.42 16.10
C LEU A 116 26.74 16.47 17.05
N CYS A 117 25.50 16.90 16.77
CA CYS A 117 24.76 17.86 17.58
C CYS A 117 23.97 17.21 18.74
N LYS A 118 24.26 15.95 19.10
CA LYS A 118 23.61 15.23 20.21
C LYS A 118 22.07 15.16 20.09
N GLY A 119 21.56 15.13 18.87
CA GLY A 119 20.12 15.09 18.59
C GLY A 119 19.45 16.44 18.38
N ASP A 120 20.16 17.56 18.56
CA ASP A 120 19.62 18.89 18.26
C ASP A 120 19.53 19.10 16.74
N ARG A 121 18.29 19.13 16.24
CA ARG A 121 18.00 19.30 14.82
C ARG A 121 18.19 20.74 14.36
N ASP A 122 17.90 21.72 15.19
CA ASP A 122 18.00 23.13 14.81
C ASP A 122 19.47 23.54 14.66
N GLU A 123 20.33 23.07 15.57
CA GLU A 123 21.77 23.26 15.44
C GLU A 123 22.35 22.47 14.26
N ALA A 124 21.91 21.22 14.05
CA ALA A 124 22.32 20.43 12.89
C ALA A 124 21.97 21.12 11.57
N MET A 125 20.78 21.72 11.44
CA MET A 125 20.38 22.49 10.26
C MET A 125 21.28 23.71 10.01
N ARG A 126 21.63 24.45 11.08
CA ARG A 126 22.57 25.59 10.99
C ARG A 126 23.95 25.13 10.54
N LEU A 127 24.39 23.97 11.00
CA LEU A 127 25.67 23.37 10.66
C LEU A 127 25.80 23.06 9.16
N VAL A 128 24.80 22.37 8.60
CA VAL A 128 24.78 22.02 7.17
C VAL A 128 24.36 23.18 6.26
N GLY A 129 23.72 24.21 6.82
CA GLY A 129 23.24 25.37 6.06
C GLY A 129 22.03 25.05 5.17
N TRP A 130 21.17 24.13 5.61
CA TRP A 130 19.94 23.77 4.90
C TRP A 130 18.71 24.33 5.58
N ASP A 131 17.65 24.56 4.80
CA ASP A 131 16.34 24.85 5.34
C ASP A 131 15.73 23.60 6.01
N ARG A 132 14.71 23.82 6.84
CA ARG A 132 14.05 22.76 7.59
C ARG A 132 13.37 21.71 6.70
N ALA A 133 12.76 22.13 5.61
CA ALA A 133 12.05 21.21 4.71
C ALA A 133 13.04 20.26 4.01
N LYS A 134 14.15 20.80 3.49
CA LYS A 134 15.23 20.03 2.89
C LYS A 134 15.86 19.11 3.91
N PHE A 135 16.21 19.62 5.10
CA PHE A 135 16.88 18.82 6.13
C PHE A 135 16.04 17.62 6.59
N GLU A 136 14.77 17.84 6.91
CA GLU A 136 13.87 16.75 7.34
C GLU A 136 13.63 15.74 6.21
N SER A 137 13.41 16.19 4.97
CA SER A 137 13.29 15.31 3.80
C SER A 137 14.52 14.41 3.64
N ARG A 138 15.73 14.99 3.70
CA ARG A 138 16.98 14.22 3.56
C ARG A 138 17.21 13.28 4.73
N LEU A 139 16.97 13.73 5.95
CA LEU A 139 17.07 12.88 7.13
C LEU A 139 16.12 11.69 7.03
N ALA A 140 14.90 11.90 6.54
CA ALA A 140 13.90 10.85 6.43
C ALA A 140 14.25 9.78 5.37
N LEU A 141 15.07 10.10 4.36
CA LEU A 141 15.60 9.10 3.43
C LEU A 141 16.45 8.02 4.13
N MET A 142 16.93 8.24 5.36
CA MET A 142 17.60 7.18 6.14
C MET A 142 16.68 6.02 6.52
N ASN A 143 15.36 6.20 6.42
CA ASN A 143 14.40 5.12 6.59
C ASN A 143 14.27 4.22 5.36
N CYS A 144 14.87 4.60 4.23
CA CYS A 144 14.88 3.79 3.02
C CYS A 144 15.73 2.51 3.18
N SER A 145 15.40 1.47 2.42
CA SER A 145 16.25 0.30 2.24
C SER A 145 17.48 0.65 1.39
N SER A 146 18.53 -0.15 1.49
CA SER A 146 19.76 0.05 0.71
C SER A 146 19.50 0.02 -0.80
N THR A 147 18.57 -0.81 -1.26
CA THR A 147 18.16 -0.91 -2.68
C THR A 147 17.54 0.39 -3.19
N VAL A 148 16.70 1.04 -2.38
CA VAL A 148 16.07 2.33 -2.72
C VAL A 148 17.11 3.45 -2.75
N LEU A 149 18.03 3.48 -1.79
CA LEU A 149 19.12 4.46 -1.78
C LEU A 149 20.05 4.29 -2.99
N GLU A 150 20.36 3.06 -3.38
CA GLU A 150 21.13 2.77 -4.59
C GLU A 150 20.38 3.17 -5.87
N ALA A 151 19.07 2.93 -5.93
CA ALA A 151 18.23 3.36 -7.06
C ALA A 151 18.14 4.89 -7.17
N LEU A 152 18.16 5.62 -6.05
CA LEU A 152 18.27 7.09 -6.03
C LEU A 152 19.64 7.55 -6.56
N ASN A 153 20.73 6.90 -6.12
CA ASN A 153 22.09 7.24 -6.54
C ASN A 153 22.33 7.02 -8.02
N THR A 154 21.84 5.89 -8.54
CA THR A 154 21.90 5.54 -9.96
C THR A 154 20.87 6.28 -10.81
N ARG A 155 20.09 7.20 -10.21
CA ARG A 155 19.05 8.01 -10.86
C ARG A 155 17.96 7.19 -11.56
N GLN A 156 17.76 5.93 -11.14
CA GLN A 156 16.64 5.10 -11.61
C GLN A 156 15.30 5.62 -11.09
N ILE A 157 15.30 6.25 -9.91
CA ILE A 157 14.14 6.91 -9.33
C ILE A 157 14.44 8.35 -8.95
N LYS A 158 13.42 9.20 -9.02
CA LYS A 158 13.47 10.60 -8.56
C LYS A 158 13.40 10.70 -7.03
N LEU A 159 13.91 11.79 -6.49
CA LEU A 159 13.86 12.13 -5.06
C LEU A 159 12.47 11.95 -4.42
N GLY A 160 11.41 12.47 -5.05
CA GLY A 160 10.03 12.33 -4.53
C GLY A 160 9.56 10.88 -4.40
N HIS A 161 10.04 9.96 -5.25
CA HIS A 161 9.77 8.53 -5.04
C HIS A 161 10.45 8.01 -3.77
N GLY A 162 11.69 8.44 -3.52
CA GLY A 162 12.42 8.11 -2.30
C GLY A 162 11.70 8.60 -1.05
N GLU A 163 11.23 9.85 -1.07
CA GLU A 163 10.46 10.46 0.02
C GLU A 163 9.17 9.67 0.32
N LEU A 164 8.42 9.30 -0.72
CA LEU A 164 7.21 8.48 -0.57
C LEU A 164 7.50 7.07 -0.05
N LEU A 165 8.61 6.46 -0.48
CA LEU A 165 9.02 5.13 -0.04
C LEU A 165 9.53 5.14 1.40
N ALA A 166 10.18 6.22 1.84
CA ALA A 166 10.68 6.38 3.21
C ALA A 166 9.55 6.31 4.26
N ALA A 167 8.32 6.67 3.90
CA ALA A 167 7.15 6.56 4.77
C ALA A 167 6.61 5.11 4.93
N LEU A 168 7.13 4.16 4.14
CA LEU A 168 6.74 2.76 4.16
C LEU A 168 7.78 1.91 4.90
N GLY A 169 7.36 0.76 5.44
CA GLY A 169 8.30 -0.23 5.98
C GLY A 169 9.19 -0.82 4.88
N LYS A 170 10.44 -1.17 5.23
CA LYS A 170 11.48 -1.63 4.28
C LYS A 170 11.02 -2.79 3.40
N ASP A 171 10.30 -3.78 3.95
CA ASP A 171 9.77 -4.92 3.19
C ASP A 171 8.88 -4.47 2.01
N LYS A 172 8.06 -3.43 2.22
CA LYS A 172 7.19 -2.90 1.17
C LYS A 172 7.97 -2.09 0.14
N GLN A 173 9.03 -1.40 0.58
CA GLN A 173 9.88 -0.63 -0.31
C GLN A 173 10.54 -1.53 -1.35
N ASP A 174 11.11 -2.66 -0.90
CA ASP A 174 11.79 -3.62 -1.78
C ASP A 174 10.83 -4.32 -2.75
N VAL A 175 9.56 -4.51 -2.37
CA VAL A 175 8.52 -5.05 -3.26
C VAL A 175 8.05 -4.01 -4.29
N LEU A 176 7.92 -2.74 -3.89
CA LEU A 176 7.40 -1.69 -4.77
C LEU A 176 8.44 -1.13 -5.73
N LEU A 177 9.71 -1.07 -5.34
CA LEU A 177 10.79 -0.48 -6.14
C LEU A 177 10.90 -1.11 -7.55
N PRO A 178 10.91 -2.45 -7.73
CA PRO A 178 10.95 -3.05 -9.06
C PRO A 178 9.74 -2.71 -9.93
N VAL A 179 8.55 -2.56 -9.32
CA VAL A 179 7.31 -2.19 -10.01
C VAL A 179 7.38 -0.73 -10.47
N ILE A 180 7.93 0.17 -9.65
CA ILE A 180 8.12 1.58 -9.98
C ILE A 180 9.07 1.72 -11.18
N ILE A 181 10.19 0.99 -11.17
CA ILE A 181 11.21 1.03 -12.22
C ILE A 181 10.68 0.41 -13.53
N SER A 182 10.09 -0.78 -13.47
CA SER A 182 9.60 -1.49 -14.68
C SER A 182 8.45 -0.78 -15.38
N GLU A 183 7.54 -0.17 -14.61
CA GLU A 183 6.40 0.56 -15.17
C GLU A 183 6.68 2.07 -15.37
N ASN A 184 7.88 2.56 -15.03
CA ASN A 184 8.23 3.98 -15.02
C ASN A 184 7.14 4.86 -14.38
N LYS A 185 6.65 4.45 -13.21
CA LYS A 185 5.58 5.16 -12.52
C LYS A 185 6.02 6.58 -12.22
N THR A 186 5.08 7.51 -12.39
CA THR A 186 5.30 8.89 -11.95
C THR A 186 5.12 9.02 -10.45
N VAL A 187 5.70 10.06 -9.88
CA VAL A 187 5.64 10.36 -8.46
C VAL A 187 4.19 10.51 -7.97
N ALA A 188 3.35 11.19 -8.76
CA ALA A 188 1.94 11.36 -8.48
C ALA A 188 1.14 10.03 -8.54
N GLU A 189 1.52 9.10 -9.41
CA GLU A 189 0.90 7.76 -9.46
C GLU A 189 1.29 6.94 -8.25
N LEU A 190 2.56 6.96 -7.85
CA LEU A 190 3.02 6.28 -6.64
C LEU A 190 2.28 6.83 -5.41
N LYS A 191 2.16 8.16 -5.29
CA LYS A 191 1.39 8.80 -4.22
C LYS A 191 -0.04 8.27 -4.14
N LYS A 192 -0.75 8.21 -5.27
CA LYS A 192 -2.11 7.65 -5.34
C LYS A 192 -2.17 6.17 -4.95
N VAL A 193 -1.19 5.37 -5.36
CA VAL A 193 -1.11 3.95 -4.99
C VAL A 193 -0.97 3.81 -3.48
N ILE A 194 -0.11 4.62 -2.86
CA ILE A 194 0.10 4.59 -1.40
C ILE A 194 -1.12 5.13 -0.66
N GLU A 195 -1.74 6.22 -1.13
CA GLU A 195 -3.00 6.76 -0.57
C GLU A 195 -4.12 5.71 -0.61
N ASN A 196 -4.31 5.02 -1.73
CA ASN A 196 -5.31 3.95 -1.85
C ASN A 196 -4.98 2.73 -0.96
N ALA A 197 -3.70 2.45 -0.73
CA ALA A 197 -3.26 1.39 0.16
C ALA A 197 -3.40 1.76 1.64
N SER A 198 -3.39 3.06 1.96
CA SER A 198 -3.51 3.59 3.32
C SER A 198 -4.93 3.45 3.88
N CYS A 199 -5.04 3.38 5.21
CA CYS A 199 -6.32 3.23 5.92
C CYS A 199 -6.64 4.54 6.63
N ALA A 200 -7.82 5.12 6.40
CA ALA A 200 -8.21 6.33 7.12
C ALA A 200 -8.43 6.03 8.62
N LEU A 201 -7.66 6.70 9.49
CA LEU A 201 -7.85 6.61 10.94
C LEU A 201 -9.18 7.27 11.37
N ALA A 202 -9.74 8.17 10.56
CA ALA A 202 -11.07 8.74 10.80
C ALA A 202 -12.15 7.64 10.90
N SER A 203 -12.11 6.65 10.01
CA SER A 203 -13.04 5.50 9.98
C SER A 203 -12.68 4.35 10.93
N ALA A 204 -11.60 4.48 11.72
CA ALA A 204 -11.20 3.45 12.67
C ALA A 204 -12.20 3.36 13.84
N ILE A 205 -12.59 2.12 14.18
CA ILE A 205 -13.48 1.80 15.31
C ILE A 205 -12.73 1.59 16.64
N PHE A 206 -11.41 1.45 16.58
CA PHE A 206 -10.53 1.17 17.73
C PHE A 206 -9.95 2.46 18.33
N ASP A 207 -9.39 2.35 19.54
CA ASP A 207 -8.78 3.50 20.23
C ASP A 207 -7.53 4.01 19.47
N LYS A 208 -7.49 5.33 19.24
CA LYS A 208 -6.49 6.02 18.43
C LYS A 208 -5.36 6.61 19.27
N SER A 209 -5.43 6.51 20.60
CA SER A 209 -4.39 6.97 21.54
C SER A 209 -2.99 6.50 21.12
N ASP A 210 -2.83 5.20 20.90
CA ASP A 210 -1.57 4.58 20.43
C ASP A 210 -1.12 5.05 19.03
N CYS A 211 -2.05 5.54 18.21
CA CYS A 211 -1.79 5.89 16.81
C CYS A 211 -1.25 7.32 16.66
N ALA A 212 -1.41 8.18 17.67
CA ALA A 212 -0.98 9.57 17.62
C ALA A 212 0.54 9.71 17.47
N ALA A 213 1.32 8.88 18.17
CA ALA A 213 2.79 8.87 18.12
C ALA A 213 3.37 7.77 17.20
N CYS A 214 2.54 7.07 16.44
CA CYS A 214 2.98 5.93 15.65
C CYS A 214 3.72 6.37 14.37
N PRO A 215 4.91 5.81 14.05
CA PRO A 215 5.64 6.14 12.82
C PRO A 215 4.85 5.90 11.53
N HIS A 216 3.87 5.00 11.55
CA HIS A 216 3.01 4.68 10.42
C HIS A 216 1.81 5.63 10.25
N ASN A 217 1.68 6.65 11.09
CA ASN A 217 0.66 7.68 10.97
C ASN A 217 1.13 8.77 10.01
N SER A 218 0.40 8.95 8.90
CA SER A 218 0.72 9.93 7.87
C SER A 218 0.69 11.38 8.37
N SER A 219 0.01 11.68 9.49
CA SER A 219 0.03 13.00 10.10
C SER A 219 1.44 13.41 10.55
N LEU A 220 2.22 12.49 11.12
CA LEU A 220 3.60 12.78 11.53
C LEU A 220 4.54 12.88 10.32
N GLN A 221 4.19 12.25 9.21
CA GLN A 221 4.97 12.27 7.97
C GLN A 221 4.77 13.56 7.17
N THR A 222 3.68 14.30 7.42
CA THR A 222 3.36 15.53 6.67
C THR A 222 4.33 16.68 6.98
N GLU A 223 4.89 16.69 8.18
CA GLU A 223 5.89 17.70 8.56
C GLU A 223 7.26 17.48 7.91
N MET A 224 7.51 16.28 7.37
CA MET A 224 8.83 15.88 6.84
C MET A 224 8.94 15.94 5.31
N PHE A 225 7.82 15.95 4.57
CA PHE A 225 7.82 15.83 3.11
C PHE A 225 6.82 16.76 2.41
N GLY A 226 7.25 17.36 1.30
CA GLY A 226 6.36 18.16 0.43
C GLY A 226 5.28 17.33 -0.27
N GLU A 227 5.50 16.03 -0.41
CA GLU A 227 4.59 15.10 -1.09
C GLU A 227 3.87 14.12 -0.15
N ALA A 228 3.53 14.56 1.06
CA ALA A 228 2.87 13.69 2.03
C ALA A 228 1.52 13.14 1.55
N ILE A 229 1.26 11.89 1.94
CA ILE A 229 -0.06 11.25 1.92
C ILE A 229 -0.95 12.05 2.86
N GLY A 230 -2.21 12.32 2.49
CA GLY A 230 -3.13 13.13 3.30
C GLY A 230 -3.14 12.79 4.80
N THR A 231 -3.48 13.77 5.64
CA THR A 231 -3.39 13.69 7.09
C THR A 231 -4.34 12.63 7.68
N GLY A 232 -3.89 11.94 8.74
CA GLY A 232 -4.73 11.02 9.52
C GLY A 232 -4.93 9.63 8.91
N ASN A 233 -3.97 9.12 8.14
CA ASN A 233 -4.02 7.78 7.54
C ASN A 233 -2.94 6.85 8.14
N CYS A 234 -3.27 5.57 8.27
CA CYS A 234 -2.33 4.53 8.66
C CYS A 234 -1.74 3.85 7.41
N THR A 235 -0.41 3.84 7.29
CA THR A 235 0.31 3.16 6.19
C THR A 235 0.48 1.65 6.42
N ASN A 236 0.21 1.16 7.64
CA ASN A 236 0.24 -0.26 7.99
C ASN A 236 -1.16 -0.88 8.04
N ARG A 237 -1.55 -1.51 6.92
CA ARG A 237 -2.83 -2.24 6.78
C ARG A 237 -2.97 -3.42 7.73
N ALA A 238 -1.90 -4.15 8.02
CA ALA A 238 -1.96 -5.33 8.89
C ALA A 238 -2.32 -4.92 10.32
N CYS A 239 -1.59 -3.94 10.87
CA CYS A 239 -1.87 -3.38 12.19
C CYS A 239 -3.30 -2.82 12.29
N PHE A 240 -3.75 -2.06 11.27
CA PHE A 240 -5.10 -1.51 11.25
C PHE A 240 -6.18 -2.60 11.27
N ASN A 241 -6.02 -3.65 10.47
CA ASN A 241 -6.98 -4.76 10.41
C ASN A 241 -6.96 -5.58 11.70
N GLU A 242 -5.80 -5.85 12.29
CA GLU A 242 -5.70 -6.57 13.57
C GLU A 242 -6.38 -5.80 14.71
N LYS A 243 -6.14 -4.49 14.83
CA LYS A 243 -6.80 -3.66 15.84
C LYS A 243 -8.31 -3.57 15.61
N THR A 244 -8.73 -3.51 14.33
CA THR A 244 -10.15 -3.52 13.94
C THR A 244 -10.82 -4.83 14.33
N ASP A 245 -10.21 -5.98 14.00
CA ASP A 245 -10.75 -7.30 14.31
C ASP A 245 -10.83 -7.52 15.82
N LYS A 246 -9.80 -7.15 16.59
CA LYS A 246 -9.82 -7.20 18.06
C LYS A 246 -10.98 -6.37 18.63
N GLN A 247 -11.21 -5.17 18.10
CA GLN A 247 -12.31 -4.33 18.57
C GLN A 247 -13.68 -4.94 18.23
N ILE A 248 -13.84 -5.51 17.03
CA ILE A 248 -15.07 -6.21 16.63
C ILE A 248 -15.33 -7.39 17.57
N GLU A 249 -14.30 -8.14 17.93
CA GLU A 249 -14.39 -9.28 18.85
C GLU A 249 -14.75 -8.84 20.28
N THR A 250 -14.17 -7.74 20.77
CA THR A 250 -14.54 -7.16 22.08
C THR A 250 -16.01 -6.74 22.10
N VAL A 251 -16.47 -6.02 21.07
CA VAL A 251 -17.89 -5.62 20.93
C VAL A 251 -18.79 -6.85 20.85
N ALA A 252 -18.41 -7.86 20.07
CA ALA A 252 -19.17 -9.10 19.96
C ALA A 252 -19.24 -9.84 21.30
N THR A 253 -18.16 -9.83 22.09
CA THR A 253 -18.12 -10.50 23.40
C THR A 253 -19.02 -9.80 24.41
N GLY A 254 -19.01 -8.47 24.48
CA GLY A 254 -19.94 -7.74 25.35
C GLY A 254 -21.41 -7.99 24.98
N LEU A 255 -21.71 -8.19 23.71
CA LEU A 255 -23.07 -8.51 23.25
C LEU A 255 -23.50 -9.96 23.53
N ARG A 256 -22.56 -10.88 23.81
CA ARG A 256 -22.90 -12.28 24.15
C ARG A 256 -23.53 -12.40 25.54
N GLU A 257 -23.33 -11.42 26.40
CA GLU A 257 -23.99 -11.36 27.71
C GLU A 257 -25.48 -11.00 27.57
N GLU A 258 -25.84 -10.21 26.54
CA GLU A 258 -27.21 -9.72 26.31
C GLU A 258 -28.01 -10.60 25.34
N TYR A 259 -27.35 -11.29 24.38
CA TYR A 259 -28.04 -12.07 23.33
C TYR A 259 -27.54 -13.52 23.20
N PRO A 260 -28.46 -14.48 22.92
CA PRO A 260 -28.11 -15.90 22.75
C PRO A 260 -27.17 -16.17 21.57
N VAL A 261 -27.30 -15.41 20.47
CA VAL A 261 -26.49 -15.58 19.26
C VAL A 261 -25.88 -14.25 18.84
N VAL A 262 -24.55 -14.21 18.83
CA VAL A 262 -23.79 -13.10 18.26
C VAL A 262 -22.91 -13.62 17.14
N ARG A 263 -23.10 -13.07 15.93
CA ARG A 263 -22.24 -13.39 14.77
C ARG A 263 -21.57 -12.16 14.21
N ILE A 264 -20.29 -12.30 13.91
CA ILE A 264 -19.51 -11.31 13.17
C ILE A 264 -19.68 -11.63 11.68
N VAL A 265 -20.15 -10.65 10.91
CA VAL A 265 -20.39 -10.81 9.48
C VAL A 265 -19.18 -10.31 8.70
N ARG A 266 -18.55 -11.24 7.96
CA ARG A 266 -17.37 -10.98 7.13
C ARG A 266 -17.73 -11.08 5.65
N VAL A 267 -16.80 -10.63 4.80
CA VAL A 267 -16.95 -10.67 3.34
C VAL A 267 -17.01 -12.14 2.89
N GLY A 268 -18.16 -12.59 2.38
CA GLY A 268 -18.39 -13.98 1.96
C GLY A 268 -19.57 -14.67 2.67
N ASP A 269 -20.10 -14.08 3.75
CA ASP A 269 -21.29 -14.60 4.43
C ASP A 269 -22.55 -14.34 3.57
N ASN A 270 -23.00 -15.37 2.85
CA ASN A 270 -24.11 -15.31 1.90
C ASN A 270 -25.49 -15.26 2.59
N ASN A 271 -25.98 -14.07 2.95
CA ASN A 271 -27.39 -13.82 3.33
C ASN A 271 -27.96 -14.79 4.40
N THR A 272 -27.16 -15.18 5.40
CA THR A 272 -27.59 -16.05 6.50
C THR A 272 -28.31 -15.31 7.64
N ARG A 273 -28.84 -14.11 7.37
CA ARG A 273 -29.54 -13.29 8.37
C ARG A 273 -30.70 -12.55 7.74
N VAL A 274 -31.80 -12.45 8.47
CA VAL A 274 -32.97 -11.65 8.10
C VAL A 274 -33.31 -10.74 9.27
N GLN A 275 -33.52 -9.45 8.97
CA GLN A 275 -34.01 -8.50 9.95
C GLN A 275 -35.45 -8.88 10.31
N LEU A 276 -35.70 -9.17 11.58
CA LEU A 276 -37.04 -9.47 12.06
C LEU A 276 -37.89 -8.21 11.91
N SER A 277 -38.99 -8.34 11.17
CA SER A 277 -39.98 -7.29 10.97
C SER A 277 -41.34 -7.79 11.43
N VAL A 278 -42.10 -6.90 12.07
CA VAL A 278 -43.47 -7.20 12.50
C VAL A 278 -44.41 -7.11 11.29
N ASP A 279 -44.26 -6.04 10.50
CA ASP A 279 -45.13 -5.71 9.38
C ASP A 279 -44.43 -5.81 8.02
N GLY A 280 -45.23 -5.98 6.96
CA GLY A 280 -44.78 -5.97 5.56
C GLY A 280 -44.62 -7.34 4.91
N PRO A 281 -44.13 -7.40 3.65
CA PRO A 281 -44.04 -8.65 2.87
C PRO A 281 -43.13 -9.71 3.48
N SER A 282 -42.14 -9.28 4.29
CA SER A 282 -41.17 -10.13 5.00
C SER A 282 -41.44 -10.24 6.50
N GLY A 283 -42.53 -9.66 7.00
CA GLY A 283 -42.87 -9.65 8.42
C GLY A 283 -43.53 -10.95 8.89
N VAL A 284 -43.28 -11.34 10.14
CA VAL A 284 -43.81 -12.58 10.74
C VAL A 284 -45.12 -12.37 11.51
N GLY A 285 -45.56 -11.11 11.71
CA GLY A 285 -46.73 -10.75 12.52
C GLY A 285 -46.40 -10.53 14.00
N GLU A 286 -47.23 -9.75 14.70
CA GLU A 286 -46.93 -9.23 16.04
C GLU A 286 -46.79 -10.32 17.12
N GLU A 287 -47.69 -11.30 17.15
CA GLU A 287 -47.65 -12.39 18.13
C GLU A 287 -46.45 -13.33 17.89
N GLN A 288 -46.16 -13.63 16.63
CA GLN A 288 -45.04 -14.50 16.28
C GLN A 288 -43.70 -13.77 16.45
N ALA A 289 -43.63 -12.46 16.28
CA ALA A 289 -42.45 -11.65 16.56
C ALA A 289 -42.10 -11.67 18.05
N LYS A 290 -43.09 -11.55 18.95
CA LYS A 290 -42.91 -11.70 20.42
C LYS A 290 -42.31 -13.06 20.77
N ALA A 291 -42.79 -14.14 20.15
CA ALA A 291 -42.21 -15.47 20.33
C ALA A 291 -40.79 -15.61 19.73
N CYS A 292 -40.51 -14.92 18.63
CA CYS A 292 -39.18 -14.93 18.00
C CYS A 292 -38.11 -14.23 18.87
N HIS A 293 -38.48 -13.24 19.69
CA HIS A 293 -37.53 -12.58 20.61
C HIS A 293 -36.97 -13.53 21.69
N ALA A 294 -37.70 -14.58 22.05
CA ALA A 294 -37.25 -15.61 22.99
C ALA A 294 -36.58 -16.83 22.30
N CYS A 295 -36.40 -16.78 20.98
CA CYS A 295 -35.88 -17.91 20.21
C CYS A 295 -34.35 -18.02 20.29
N GLN A 296 -33.83 -19.25 20.30
CA GLN A 296 -32.39 -19.53 20.29
C GLN A 296 -31.66 -19.07 19.02
N HIS A 297 -32.38 -18.80 17.93
CA HIS A 297 -31.81 -18.30 16.67
C HIS A 297 -31.93 -16.78 16.49
N TYR A 298 -32.45 -16.09 17.52
CA TYR A 298 -32.53 -14.65 17.55
C TYR A 298 -31.27 -14.06 18.18
N GLY A 299 -30.78 -12.98 17.60
CA GLY A 299 -29.65 -12.28 18.17
C GLY A 299 -29.18 -11.08 17.37
N VAL A 300 -27.87 -10.85 17.44
CA VAL A 300 -27.24 -9.62 16.95
C VAL A 300 -26.12 -9.95 15.99
N ALA A 301 -26.07 -9.19 14.90
CA ALA A 301 -24.99 -9.29 13.93
C ALA A 301 -24.08 -8.05 14.03
N VAL A 302 -22.79 -8.26 14.27
CA VAL A 302 -21.78 -7.20 14.20
C VAL A 302 -21.16 -7.23 12.80
N SER A 303 -21.16 -6.11 12.10
CA SER A 303 -20.63 -6.06 10.74
C SER A 303 -19.11 -5.82 10.71
N GLY A 304 -18.38 -6.71 10.04
CA GLY A 304 -16.98 -6.53 9.63
C GLY A 304 -16.83 -6.19 8.14
N LEU A 305 -17.91 -5.78 7.46
CA LEU A 305 -17.86 -5.37 6.06
C LEU A 305 -17.19 -4.00 5.91
N PRO A 306 -16.38 -3.75 4.85
CA PRO A 306 -15.64 -2.49 4.66
C PRO A 306 -16.51 -1.22 4.73
N ASP A 307 -17.75 -1.28 4.24
CA ASP A 307 -18.67 -0.13 4.19
C ASP A 307 -19.45 0.08 5.50
N SER A 308 -19.42 -0.89 6.42
CA SER A 308 -20.19 -0.86 7.67
C SER A 308 -19.43 -1.51 8.84
N ILE A 309 -18.13 -1.24 8.95
CA ILE A 309 -17.29 -1.78 10.03
C ILE A 309 -17.84 -1.32 11.39
N GLY A 310 -18.04 -2.26 12.31
CA GLY A 310 -18.48 -2.00 13.69
C GLY A 310 -19.97 -1.69 13.88
N LYS A 311 -20.77 -1.64 12.81
CA LYS A 311 -22.23 -1.46 12.97
C LYS A 311 -22.87 -2.70 13.58
N VAL A 312 -23.64 -2.48 14.64
CA VAL A 312 -24.39 -3.52 15.36
C VAL A 312 -25.82 -3.55 14.84
N TYR A 313 -26.21 -4.66 14.23
CA TYR A 313 -27.58 -4.88 13.77
C TYR A 313 -28.31 -5.78 14.76
N ARG A 314 -29.20 -5.17 15.56
CA ARG A 314 -30.07 -5.87 16.52
C ARG A 314 -31.32 -6.40 15.83
N GLY A 315 -31.93 -7.44 16.39
CA GLY A 315 -33.18 -7.98 15.86
C GLY A 315 -33.00 -8.91 14.66
N GLN A 316 -31.89 -9.65 14.62
CA GLN A 316 -31.57 -10.52 13.49
C GLN A 316 -31.99 -11.96 13.78
N CYS A 317 -32.62 -12.59 12.79
CA CYS A 317 -32.88 -14.02 12.78
C CYS A 317 -31.79 -14.72 11.95
N PHE A 318 -31.12 -15.71 12.55
CA PHE A 318 -30.06 -16.49 11.89
C PHE A 318 -30.54 -17.79 11.23
N ASP A 319 -31.83 -18.12 11.38
CA ASP A 319 -32.48 -19.21 10.65
C ASP A 319 -33.41 -18.64 9.56
N THR A 320 -32.86 -18.52 8.37
CA THR A 320 -33.57 -17.95 7.22
C THR A 320 -34.69 -18.87 6.72
N VAL A 321 -34.56 -20.19 6.91
CA VAL A 321 -35.55 -21.19 6.48
C VAL A 321 -36.79 -21.13 7.39
N CYS A 322 -36.58 -21.08 8.70
CA CYS A 322 -37.65 -20.92 9.68
C CYS A 322 -38.40 -19.60 9.45
N ASN A 323 -37.67 -18.49 9.28
CA ASN A 323 -38.29 -17.19 9.01
C ASN A 323 -39.15 -17.22 7.74
N MET A 324 -38.64 -17.76 6.63
CA MET A 324 -39.41 -17.89 5.38
C MET A 324 -40.67 -18.73 5.54
N LYS A 325 -40.62 -19.83 6.29
CA LYS A 325 -41.79 -20.67 6.57
C LYS A 325 -42.85 -19.90 7.35
N LYS A 326 -42.47 -19.19 8.41
CA LYS A 326 -43.39 -18.40 9.26
C LYS A 326 -44.03 -17.24 8.51
N VAL A 327 -43.28 -16.53 7.67
CA VAL A 327 -43.83 -15.50 6.78
C VAL A 327 -44.80 -16.12 5.78
N GLY A 328 -44.45 -17.27 5.19
CA GLY A 328 -45.31 -17.99 4.26
C GLY A 328 -46.63 -18.46 4.89
N ASP A 329 -46.59 -18.94 6.13
CA ASP A 329 -47.77 -19.40 6.87
C ASP A 329 -48.69 -18.22 7.24
N ARG A 330 -48.13 -17.05 7.63
CA ARG A 330 -48.90 -15.81 7.82
C ARG A 330 -49.60 -15.39 6.53
N LEU A 331 -48.87 -15.30 5.42
CA LEU A 331 -49.45 -14.89 4.12
C LEU A 331 -50.53 -15.85 3.63
N LYS A 332 -50.40 -17.15 3.91
CA LYS A 332 -51.46 -18.14 3.63
C LYS A 332 -52.68 -17.92 4.52
N ALA A 333 -52.48 -17.67 5.82
CA ALA A 333 -53.55 -17.39 6.77
C ALA A 333 -54.30 -16.10 6.41
N GLU A 334 -53.60 -15.04 6.02
CA GLU A 334 -54.20 -13.78 5.56
C GLU A 334 -55.01 -13.96 4.27
N LYS A 335 -54.47 -14.71 3.30
CA LYS A 335 -55.21 -15.04 2.07
C LYS A 335 -56.43 -15.92 2.34
N ALA A 336 -56.34 -16.85 3.28
CA ALA A 336 -57.47 -17.69 3.68
C ALA A 336 -58.54 -16.89 4.44
N ALA A 337 -58.14 -15.96 5.31
CA ALA A 337 -59.04 -15.05 6.01
C ALA A 337 -59.74 -14.07 5.04
N GLN A 338 -59.02 -13.57 4.04
CA GLN A 338 -59.59 -12.77 2.95
C GLN A 338 -60.58 -13.59 2.10
N ALA A 339 -60.24 -14.84 1.76
CA ALA A 339 -61.15 -15.74 1.03
C ALA A 339 -62.39 -16.16 1.84
N ALA A 340 -62.29 -16.22 3.17
CA ALA A 340 -63.43 -16.49 4.06
C ALA A 340 -64.32 -15.26 4.29
N ALA A 341 -63.79 -14.05 4.07
CA ALA A 341 -64.52 -12.80 4.20
C ALA A 341 -65.34 -12.40 2.95
N ASP A 342 -65.15 -13.09 1.82
CA ASP A 342 -65.89 -12.87 0.57
C ASP A 342 -66.82 -14.06 0.19
N PRO A 343 -68.06 -14.14 0.71
CA PRO A 343 -69.05 -15.10 0.23
C PRO A 343 -69.96 -14.45 -0.82
N LYS A 344 -69.54 -14.45 -2.10
CA LYS A 344 -70.39 -14.29 -3.32
C LYS A 344 -69.47 -14.26 -4.55
N THR A 345 -69.38 -15.29 -5.40
CA THR A 345 -70.45 -15.72 -6.29
C THR A 345 -70.05 -17.03 -6.97
N SER A 346 -70.81 -18.09 -6.70
CA SER A 346 -70.99 -19.19 -7.63
C SER A 346 -71.91 -18.72 -8.76
N SER A 347 -71.38 -18.61 -9.98
CA SER A 347 -72.21 -18.50 -11.19
C SER A 347 -72.05 -19.77 -12.02
N THR A 348 -73.04 -20.63 -11.87
CA THR A 348 -73.50 -21.64 -12.80
C THR A 348 -73.76 -21.00 -14.17
N GLY A 349 -73.23 -21.58 -15.25
CA GLY A 349 -73.46 -21.02 -16.58
C GLY A 349 -72.85 -21.78 -17.76
N LYS A 350 -73.44 -22.94 -18.06
CA LYS A 350 -73.58 -23.54 -19.41
C LYS A 350 -72.32 -23.95 -20.19
N GLY A 351 -72.11 -25.26 -20.23
CA GLY A 351 -71.37 -25.91 -21.31
C GLY A 351 -72.27 -26.23 -22.50
N THR A 352 -71.66 -26.26 -23.69
CA THR A 352 -72.15 -26.97 -24.88
C THR A 352 -71.01 -27.83 -25.44
N SER A 353 -71.14 -29.15 -25.22
CA SER A 353 -70.82 -30.31 -26.10
C SER A 353 -69.70 -30.18 -27.14
N SER A 354 -68.55 -30.87 -27.01
CA SER A 354 -68.25 -32.29 -27.37
C SER A 354 -67.54 -32.41 -28.75
N PRO A 355 -66.79 -33.49 -29.08
CA PRO A 355 -66.51 -34.71 -28.31
C PRO A 355 -65.02 -35.17 -28.24
N LYS A 356 -64.80 -36.02 -27.23
CA LYS A 356 -63.85 -37.14 -27.07
C LYS A 356 -63.09 -37.64 -28.32
N ALA A 357 -61.79 -37.90 -28.11
CA ALA A 357 -61.15 -39.14 -28.53
C ALA A 357 -60.67 -39.90 -27.27
N ALA A 358 -60.90 -41.21 -27.27
CA ALA A 358 -60.75 -42.12 -26.13
C ALA A 358 -59.44 -42.92 -26.18
N GLY A 359 -59.03 -43.43 -25.01
CA GLY A 359 -57.94 -44.39 -24.79
C GLY A 359 -57.48 -44.32 -23.32
N ASP A 360 -58.28 -44.80 -22.36
CA ASP A 360 -58.24 -46.14 -21.72
C ASP A 360 -56.99 -46.33 -20.83
N LYS A 361 -57.17 -46.24 -19.49
CA LYS A 361 -57.05 -47.32 -18.47
C LYS A 361 -55.65 -47.95 -18.35
N SER A 362 -55.04 -48.26 -17.21
CA SER A 362 -55.30 -48.23 -15.77
C SER A 362 -54.01 -48.77 -15.13
N GLY A 363 -53.64 -48.37 -13.90
CA GLY A 363 -52.72 -49.21 -13.10
C GLY A 363 -51.88 -48.53 -12.02
N LYS A 364 -52.35 -48.64 -10.76
CA LYS A 364 -51.65 -48.54 -9.45
C LYS A 364 -50.32 -49.33 -9.41
N ALA A 365 -49.33 -49.13 -8.53
CA ALA A 365 -49.18 -48.49 -7.22
C ALA A 365 -47.68 -48.25 -6.89
N ALA A 366 -47.41 -47.44 -5.84
CA ALA A 366 -46.27 -47.42 -4.88
C ALA A 366 -44.83 -47.59 -5.43
N GLY A 367 -43.82 -46.76 -5.15
CA GLY A 367 -43.59 -45.73 -4.17
C GLY A 367 -42.12 -45.82 -3.75
N GLU A 368 -41.27 -44.86 -4.14
CA GLU A 368 -39.96 -44.60 -3.51
C GLU A 368 -39.42 -43.22 -3.92
N SER A 369 -38.61 -42.65 -3.05
CA SER A 369 -38.27 -41.24 -2.84
C SER A 369 -37.54 -40.51 -3.99
N ALA A 370 -37.97 -39.29 -4.32
CA ALA A 370 -37.20 -38.37 -5.15
C ALA A 370 -37.33 -36.92 -4.67
N ALA A 371 -36.18 -36.29 -4.42
CA ALA A 371 -36.03 -34.92 -3.96
C ALA A 371 -36.78 -33.93 -4.87
N THR A 372 -37.61 -33.07 -4.27
CA THR A 372 -38.30 -31.99 -4.97
C THR A 372 -37.29 -30.90 -5.36
N SER A 373 -36.56 -31.11 -6.45
CA SER A 373 -35.84 -30.03 -7.11
C SER A 373 -36.87 -29.09 -7.75
N VAL A 374 -36.92 -27.85 -7.27
CA VAL A 374 -37.73 -26.81 -7.89
C VAL A 374 -37.10 -26.52 -9.25
N ALA A 375 -37.68 -27.09 -10.31
CA ALA A 375 -37.22 -26.84 -11.66
C ALA A 375 -37.32 -25.34 -11.97
N GLU A 376 -36.18 -24.69 -12.20
CA GLU A 376 -36.15 -23.26 -12.57
C GLU A 376 -36.94 -23.04 -13.86
N SER A 377 -37.81 -22.03 -13.85
CA SER A 377 -38.57 -21.67 -15.04
C SER A 377 -37.63 -21.28 -16.18
N GLU A 378 -37.95 -21.69 -17.40
CA GLU A 378 -37.13 -21.42 -18.60
C GLU A 378 -36.84 -19.92 -18.78
N ARG A 379 -37.72 -19.05 -18.28
CA ARG A 379 -37.53 -17.60 -18.29
C ARG A 379 -36.36 -17.15 -17.41
N VAL A 380 -36.15 -17.78 -16.26
CA VAL A 380 -35.03 -17.49 -15.34
C VAL A 380 -33.71 -17.98 -15.92
N LYS A 381 -33.71 -19.17 -16.54
CA LYS A 381 -32.52 -19.69 -17.26
C LYS A 381 -32.12 -18.78 -18.41
N ALA A 382 -33.07 -18.37 -19.24
CA ALA A 382 -32.83 -17.45 -20.36
C ALA A 382 -32.27 -16.10 -19.88
N TYR A 383 -32.81 -15.54 -18.79
CA TYR A 383 -32.33 -14.29 -18.20
C TYR A 383 -30.87 -14.41 -17.71
N ARG A 384 -30.56 -15.48 -16.97
CA ARG A 384 -29.19 -15.72 -16.49
C ARG A 384 -28.21 -15.90 -17.64
N VAL A 385 -28.55 -16.71 -18.65
CA VAL A 385 -27.70 -16.91 -19.83
C VAL A 385 -27.44 -15.59 -20.56
N ALA A 386 -28.44 -14.72 -20.69
CA ALA A 386 -28.26 -13.39 -21.28
C ALA A 386 -27.33 -12.50 -20.44
N LEU A 387 -27.43 -12.56 -19.10
CA LEU A 387 -26.57 -11.83 -18.18
C LEU A 387 -25.10 -12.30 -18.28
N TRP A 388 -24.88 -13.62 -18.28
CA TRP A 388 -23.56 -14.23 -18.41
C TRP A 388 -22.92 -13.92 -19.77
N ARG A 389 -23.70 -13.93 -20.87
CA ARG A 389 -23.23 -13.53 -22.19
C ARG A 389 -22.82 -12.05 -22.23
N LYS A 390 -23.56 -11.15 -21.58
CA LYS A 390 -23.18 -9.73 -21.45
C LYS A 390 -21.89 -9.55 -20.63
N ALA A 391 -21.75 -10.27 -19.52
CA ALA A 391 -20.55 -10.23 -18.70
C ALA A 391 -19.31 -10.75 -19.45
N LEU A 392 -19.45 -11.87 -20.16
CA LEU A 392 -18.40 -12.43 -21.00
C LEU A 392 -17.99 -11.46 -22.11
N ALA A 393 -18.96 -10.89 -22.83
CA ALA A 393 -18.72 -9.90 -23.89
C ALA A 393 -17.95 -8.68 -23.37
N LYS A 394 -18.28 -8.18 -22.18
CA LYS A 394 -17.56 -7.07 -21.51
C LYS A 394 -16.13 -7.46 -21.18
N ARG A 395 -15.89 -8.69 -20.72
CA ARG A 395 -14.55 -9.21 -20.37
C ARG A 395 -13.68 -9.44 -21.63
N THR A 396 -14.24 -9.99 -22.71
CA THR A 396 -13.56 -10.13 -24.00
C THR A 396 -13.28 -8.79 -24.69
N ARG A 397 -14.17 -7.79 -24.57
CA ARG A 397 -13.90 -6.43 -25.07
C ARG A 397 -12.73 -5.78 -24.33
N ARG A 398 -12.63 -5.98 -23.01
CA ARG A 398 -11.52 -5.48 -22.17
C ARG A 398 -10.19 -6.17 -22.47
N SER A 399 -10.22 -7.44 -22.90
CA SER A 399 -9.04 -8.19 -23.36
C SER A 399 -8.58 -7.78 -24.78
N ARG A 400 -9.52 -7.56 -25.71
CA ARG A 400 -9.19 -7.09 -27.08
C ARG A 400 -8.58 -5.68 -27.12
N SER A 401 -8.92 -4.80 -26.17
CA SER A 401 -8.26 -3.49 -26.03
C SER A 401 -6.83 -3.58 -25.50
N GLY A 402 -6.46 -4.68 -24.82
CA GLY A 402 -5.09 -4.95 -24.37
C GLY A 402 -4.21 -5.58 -25.44
N GLN A 403 -4.76 -6.46 -26.29
CA GLN A 403 -3.97 -7.16 -27.34
C GLN A 403 -3.58 -6.28 -28.54
N ARG A 404 -4.21 -5.11 -28.75
CA ARG A 404 -3.79 -4.18 -29.82
C ARG A 404 -2.55 -3.33 -29.48
N ARG A 405 -2.00 -3.43 -28.27
CA ARG A 405 -0.77 -2.70 -27.86
C ARG A 405 0.49 -3.57 -27.75
N PHE A 406 0.40 -4.87 -28.06
CA PHE A 406 1.55 -5.77 -28.11
C PHE A 406 1.60 -6.49 -29.46
N CYS A 407 2.15 -5.82 -30.48
CA CYS A 407 2.71 -6.49 -31.65
C CYS A 407 3.83 -5.59 -32.23
N PRO A 408 5.11 -5.82 -31.84
CA PRO A 408 6.22 -5.13 -32.47
C PRO A 408 6.51 -5.78 -33.83
N SER A 409 6.58 -4.93 -34.86
CA SER A 409 7.29 -5.10 -36.13
C SER A 409 7.33 -6.50 -36.79
N LEU A 410 6.43 -6.74 -37.75
CA LEU A 410 6.73 -7.59 -38.91
C LEU A 410 6.69 -6.73 -40.18
N ARG A 411 7.74 -5.91 -40.32
CA ARG A 411 8.20 -5.35 -41.60
C ARG A 411 9.72 -5.49 -41.64
N SER A 412 10.20 -6.63 -42.10
CA SER A 412 11.35 -6.72 -43.01
C SER A 412 11.59 -8.20 -43.31
N PHE A 413 11.10 -8.68 -44.46
CA PHE A 413 11.68 -9.80 -45.20
C PHE A 413 11.07 -9.77 -46.60
N LYS A 414 11.61 -8.90 -47.44
CA LYS A 414 11.63 -9.10 -48.89
C LYS A 414 12.93 -9.84 -49.22
N SER A 415 12.87 -10.61 -50.32
CA SER A 415 13.94 -11.31 -51.02
C SER A 415 14.48 -12.59 -50.37
N HIS A 416 13.98 -13.74 -50.82
CA HIS A 416 14.74 -14.66 -51.69
C HIS A 416 13.82 -15.78 -52.17
N ALA A 417 13.55 -15.82 -53.47
CA ALA A 417 13.05 -17.00 -54.16
C ALA A 417 14.24 -17.94 -54.43
N PRO A 418 14.00 -19.26 -54.49
CA PRO A 418 14.49 -19.97 -55.66
C PRO A 418 13.40 -20.87 -56.27
N ASN A 419 13.35 -20.77 -57.60
CA ASN A 419 12.65 -21.70 -58.48
C ASN A 419 13.23 -23.11 -58.31
N SER A 420 12.34 -24.11 -58.29
CA SER A 420 12.69 -25.48 -58.59
C SER A 420 13.05 -25.62 -60.07
N THR A 421 14.14 -26.31 -60.40
CA THR A 421 14.18 -27.27 -61.53
C THR A 421 15.53 -27.98 -61.58
N ARG A 422 15.46 -29.32 -61.55
CA ARG A 422 16.45 -30.36 -61.92
C ARG A 422 17.66 -30.57 -61.03
#